data_AF-A0A2P8I569-F1
#
_entry.id   AF-A0A2P8I569-F1
#
_cell.length_a   1.000
_cell.length_b   1.000
_cell.length_c   1.000
_cell.angle_alpha   90.00
_cell.angle_beta   90.00
_cell.angle_gamma   90.00
#
_symmetry.space_group_name_H-M   'P 1'
#
loop_
_entity.id
_entity.type
_entity.pdbx_description
1 polymer ?
#
loop_
_entity_poly.entity_id
_entity_poly.type
_entity_poly.pdbx_seq_one_letter_code
_entity_poly.pdbx_strand_id
1 'polypeptide(L)'
;MTRIAITALTFGALAVAMALGLSWFVVSPPGERWEPAVNSLALLAGITGIFAERWATQREQRKQALDSIRLEMARNRETLDGEAFSASSSRGRRVYPRLVQSAVDSALSSGALSPHRDAELIDLLHRWRTAVASVNRRLELTEMLVFTSPSDEKAEQFHAALHSASSFFQGVRTLLDEAQATLGGLPVRR
;
A
#
# COMPACT_ATOMS: atom_id res chain seq x y z
N MET A 1 0.38 -25.18 1.27
CA MET A 1 1.05 -26.22 2.08
C MET A 1 2.39 -26.66 1.47
N THR A 2 2.48 -26.90 0.16
CA THR A 2 3.74 -27.27 -0.54
C THR A 2 4.90 -26.29 -0.35
N ARG A 3 4.66 -24.97 -0.45
CA ARG A 3 5.69 -23.94 -0.18
C ARG A 3 6.26 -24.00 1.23
N ILE A 4 5.43 -24.33 2.22
CA ILE A 4 5.85 -24.44 3.63
C ILE A 4 6.73 -25.67 3.81
N ALA A 5 6.35 -26.80 3.22
CA ALA A 5 7.15 -28.03 3.26
C ALA A 5 8.53 -27.86 2.61
N ILE A 6 8.60 -27.22 1.45
CA ILE A 6 9.87 -26.95 0.75
C ILE A 6 10.75 -26.00 1.56
N THR A 7 10.15 -24.96 2.14
CA THR A 7 10.87 -24.00 3.01
C THR A 7 11.39 -24.71 4.26
N ALA A 8 10.57 -25.52 4.93
CA ALA A 8 10.97 -26.27 6.12
C ALA A 8 12.09 -27.28 5.81
N LEU A 9 12.00 -27.98 4.67
CA LEU A 9 13.02 -28.93 4.24
C LEU A 9 14.35 -28.25 3.90
N THR A 10 14.31 -27.13 3.16
CA THR A 10 15.52 -26.39 2.79
C THR A 10 16.19 -25.74 3.99
N PHE A 11 15.45 -25.03 4.84
CA PHE A 11 16.01 -24.46 6.06
C PHE A 11 16.45 -25.53 7.07
N GLY A 12 15.73 -26.65 7.16
CA GLY A 12 16.10 -27.79 8.00
C GLY A 12 17.41 -28.44 7.55
N ALA A 13 17.56 -28.73 6.26
CA ALA A 13 18.79 -29.28 5.70
C ALA A 13 19.98 -28.33 5.89
N LEU A 14 19.75 -27.02 5.74
CA LEU A 14 20.76 -25.98 5.94
C LEU A 14 21.18 -25.86 7.41
N ALA A 15 20.23 -25.96 8.34
CA ALA A 15 20.51 -25.97 9.77
C ALA A 15 21.29 -27.23 10.20
N VAL A 16 20.94 -28.39 9.64
CA VAL A 16 21.67 -29.65 9.88
C VAL A 16 23.09 -29.55 9.31
N ALA A 17 23.26 -29.04 8.09
CA ALA A 17 24.58 -28.83 7.50
C ALA A 17 25.44 -27.87 8.35
N MET A 18 24.84 -26.79 8.86
CA MET A 18 25.54 -25.85 9.77
C MET A 18 25.94 -26.52 11.09
N ALA A 19 25.04 -27.30 11.70
CA ALA A 19 25.34 -28.00 12.95
C ALA A 19 26.47 -29.03 12.76
N LEU A 20 26.45 -29.76 11.65
CA LEU A 20 27.52 -30.69 11.28
C LEU A 20 28.85 -29.95 11.07
N GLY A 21 28.85 -28.83 10.33
CA GLY A 21 30.05 -28.00 10.13
C GLY A 21 30.64 -27.44 11.43
N LEU A 22 29.80 -26.89 12.32
CA LEU A 22 30.25 -26.41 13.63
C LEU A 22 30.75 -27.55 14.52
N SER A 23 30.04 -28.68 14.55
CA SER A 23 30.44 -29.83 15.37
C SER A 23 31.79 -30.39 14.94
N TRP A 24 32.01 -30.48 13.62
CA TRP A 24 33.29 -30.88 13.03
C TRP A 24 34.39 -29.88 13.39
N PHE A 25 34.14 -28.57 13.30
CA PHE A 25 35.10 -27.54 13.69
C PHE A 25 35.51 -27.61 15.18
N VAL A 26 34.57 -27.90 16.09
CA VAL A 26 34.83 -28.02 17.53
C VAL A 26 35.65 -29.26 17.87
N VAL A 27 35.39 -30.39 17.18
CA VAL A 27 36.05 -31.67 17.42
C VAL A 27 37.44 -31.76 16.75
N SER A 28 37.66 -31.06 15.63
CA SER A 28 38.92 -31.15 14.88
C SER A 28 40.13 -30.59 15.66
N PRO A 29 41.32 -31.23 15.54
CA PRO A 29 42.58 -30.72 16.09
C PRO A 29 43.01 -29.39 15.44
N PRO A 30 43.78 -28.52 16.13
CA PRO A 30 44.10 -27.17 15.67
C PRO A 30 44.73 -27.07 14.26
N GLY A 31 45.42 -28.11 13.79
CA GLY A 31 46.04 -28.15 12.45
C GLY A 31 45.09 -28.44 11.30
N GLU A 32 43.89 -28.96 11.55
CA GLU A 32 42.91 -29.39 10.52
C GLU A 32 41.63 -28.56 10.53
N ARG A 33 41.57 -27.48 11.34
CA ARG A 33 40.37 -26.65 11.52
C ARG A 33 40.01 -25.75 10.35
N TRP A 34 40.92 -25.58 9.39
CA TRP A 34 40.75 -24.64 8.28
C TRP A 34 39.58 -25.00 7.34
N GLU A 35 39.55 -26.25 6.86
CA GLU A 35 38.50 -26.75 5.97
C GLU A 35 37.10 -26.74 6.62
N PRO A 36 36.92 -27.17 7.90
CA PRO A 36 35.67 -26.99 8.63
C PRO A 36 35.23 -25.53 8.77
N ALA A 37 36.18 -24.63 9.03
CA ALA A 37 35.90 -23.20 9.23
C ALA A 37 35.39 -22.55 7.95
N VAL A 38 36.05 -22.81 6.82
CA VAL A 38 35.65 -22.28 5.51
C VAL A 38 34.27 -22.81 5.10
N ASN A 39 33.99 -24.10 5.32
CA ASN A 39 32.69 -24.68 5.00
C ASN A 39 31.56 -24.08 5.86
N SER A 40 31.81 -23.91 7.16
CA SER A 40 30.85 -23.28 8.09
C SER A 40 30.58 -21.82 7.72
N LEU A 41 31.62 -21.06 7.34
CA LEU A 41 31.48 -19.68 6.86
C LEU A 41 30.71 -19.59 5.54
N ALA A 42 30.94 -20.51 4.61
CA ALA A 42 30.22 -20.57 3.35
C ALA A 42 28.72 -20.85 3.56
N LEU A 43 28.37 -21.77 4.47
CA LEU A 43 26.98 -22.03 4.85
C LEU A 43 26.33 -20.80 5.48
N LEU A 44 27.03 -20.14 6.41
CA LEU A 44 26.52 -18.94 7.08
C LEU A 44 26.33 -17.77 6.11
N ALA A 45 27.26 -17.59 5.16
CA ALA A 45 27.14 -16.62 4.09
C ALA A 45 25.93 -16.90 3.19
N GLY A 46 25.70 -18.17 2.82
CA GLY A 46 24.52 -18.58 2.05
C GLY A 46 23.19 -18.30 2.76
N ILE A 47 23.09 -18.65 4.05
CA ILE A 47 21.92 -18.34 4.88
C ILE A 47 21.67 -16.84 4.93
N THR A 48 22.72 -16.08 5.28
CA THR A 48 22.63 -14.63 5.47
C THR A 48 22.25 -13.93 4.17
N GLY A 49 22.78 -14.40 3.03
CA GLY A 49 22.43 -13.90 1.70
C GLY A 49 20.93 -14.00 1.40
N ILE A 50 20.30 -15.14 1.71
CA ILE A 50 18.85 -15.34 1.50
C ILE A 50 18.03 -14.35 2.34
N PHE A 51 18.40 -14.16 3.61
CA PHE A 51 17.69 -13.22 4.47
C PHE A 51 17.90 -11.78 4.04
N ALA A 52 19.12 -11.43 3.62
CA ALA A 52 19.45 -10.11 3.09
C ALA A 52 18.62 -9.79 1.83
N GLU A 53 18.52 -10.73 0.90
CA GLU A 53 17.70 -10.57 -0.31
C GLU A 53 16.22 -10.41 0.04
N ARG A 54 15.66 -11.29 0.89
CA ARG A 54 14.25 -11.19 1.32
C ARG A 54 13.95 -9.86 2.00
N TRP A 55 14.85 -9.40 2.86
CA TRP A 55 14.71 -8.11 3.53
C TRP A 55 14.79 -6.94 2.55
N ALA A 56 15.71 -6.99 1.59
CA ALA A 56 15.82 -6.00 0.52
C ALA A 56 14.56 -5.96 -0.35
N THR A 57 14.04 -7.13 -0.78
CA THR A 57 12.80 -7.22 -1.56
C THR A 57 11.61 -6.65 -0.80
N GLN A 58 11.44 -6.99 0.48
CA GLN A 58 10.35 -6.42 1.29
C GLN A 58 10.47 -4.91 1.44
N ARG A 59 11.69 -4.40 1.63
CA ARG A 59 11.94 -2.95 1.72
C ARG A 59 11.59 -2.24 0.41
N GLU A 60 11.97 -2.81 -0.72
CA GLU A 60 11.67 -2.23 -2.04
C GLU A 60 10.18 -2.28 -2.35
N GLN A 61 9.51 -3.41 -2.09
CA GLN A 61 8.06 -3.54 -2.26
C GLN A 61 7.30 -2.52 -1.41
N ARG A 62 7.68 -2.35 -0.13
CA ARG A 62 7.08 -1.34 0.74
C ARG A 62 7.29 0.07 0.19
N LYS A 63 8.50 0.39 -0.26
CA LYS A 63 8.82 1.70 -0.85
C LYS A 63 7.97 1.97 -2.08
N GLN A 64 7.92 1.03 -3.02
CA GLN A 64 7.13 1.14 -4.25
C GLN A 64 5.64 1.29 -3.96
N ALA A 65 5.11 0.56 -2.97
CA ALA A 65 3.72 0.72 -2.53
C ALA A 65 3.46 2.14 -1.99
N LEU A 66 4.32 2.66 -1.11
CA LEU A 66 4.19 4.01 -0.57
C LEU A 66 4.28 5.09 -1.65
N ASP A 67 5.21 4.95 -2.60
CA ASP A 67 5.35 5.91 -3.70
C ASP A 67 4.15 5.88 -4.64
N SER A 68 3.61 4.69 -4.91
CA SER A 68 2.38 4.52 -5.71
C SER A 68 1.16 5.14 -5.01
N ILE A 69 1.02 4.94 -3.69
CA ILE A 69 -0.03 5.57 -2.90
C ILE A 69 0.12 7.10 -2.93
N ARG A 70 1.33 7.63 -2.74
CA ARG A 70 1.57 9.09 -2.79
C ARG A 70 1.14 9.69 -4.13
N LEU A 71 1.51 9.04 -5.24
CA LEU A 71 1.13 9.47 -6.58
C LEU A 71 -0.40 9.44 -6.76
N GLU A 72 -1.06 8.39 -6.26
CA GLU A 72 -2.52 8.28 -6.28
C GLU A 72 -3.19 9.38 -5.47
N MET A 73 -2.72 9.67 -4.25
CA MET A 73 -3.24 10.77 -3.43
C MET A 73 -3.07 12.12 -4.12
N ALA A 74 -1.90 12.37 -4.74
CA ALA A 74 -1.67 13.59 -5.50
C ALA A 74 -2.64 13.74 -6.68
N ARG A 75 -2.87 12.66 -7.44
CA ARG A 75 -3.83 12.65 -8.55
C ARG A 75 -5.27 12.86 -8.08
N ASN A 76 -5.65 12.27 -6.95
CA ASN A 76 -6.98 12.48 -6.37
C ASN A 76 -7.15 13.91 -5.85
N ARG A 77 -6.10 14.53 -5.32
CA ARG A 77 -6.09 15.95 -4.95
C ARG A 77 -6.31 16.82 -6.17
N GLU A 78 -5.54 16.62 -7.24
CA GLU A 78 -5.72 17.31 -8.51
C GLU A 78 -7.15 17.15 -9.06
N THR A 79 -7.71 15.95 -8.96
CA THR A 79 -9.08 15.67 -9.38
C THR A 79 -10.09 16.45 -8.55
N LEU A 80 -9.94 16.49 -7.22
CA LEU A 80 -10.83 17.20 -6.29
C LEU A 80 -10.69 18.73 -6.33
N ASP A 81 -9.52 19.22 -6.71
CA ASP A 81 -9.23 20.66 -6.86
C ASP A 81 -9.61 21.18 -8.26
N GLY A 82 -9.91 20.27 -9.20
CA GLY A 82 -10.32 20.62 -10.55
C GLY A 82 -11.69 21.29 -10.66
N GLU A 83 -11.96 21.88 -11.82
CA GLU A 83 -13.21 22.60 -12.14
C GLU A 83 -14.47 21.72 -12.03
N ALA A 84 -14.35 20.40 -11.95
CA ALA A 84 -15.50 19.53 -11.73
C ALA A 84 -16.11 19.68 -10.34
N PHE A 85 -15.27 19.98 -9.34
CA PHE A 85 -15.66 20.05 -7.93
C PHE A 85 -15.50 21.46 -7.35
N SER A 86 -15.30 22.47 -8.21
CA SER A 86 -15.34 23.86 -7.79
C SER A 86 -16.78 24.35 -7.67
N ALA A 87 -17.05 25.16 -6.63
CA ALA A 87 -18.38 25.76 -6.41
C ALA A 87 -18.75 26.80 -7.49
N SER A 88 -17.79 27.25 -8.29
CA SER A 88 -17.96 28.16 -9.42
C SER A 88 -18.24 27.43 -10.73
N SER A 89 -18.28 26.10 -10.73
CA SER A 89 -18.47 25.32 -11.94
C SER A 89 -19.92 25.39 -12.46
N SER A 90 -20.10 25.07 -13.74
CA SER A 90 -21.43 25.13 -14.35
C SER A 90 -22.40 24.17 -13.63
N ARG A 91 -23.60 24.65 -13.34
CA ARG A 91 -24.66 23.93 -12.62
C ARG A 91 -25.44 22.93 -13.50
N GLY A 92 -24.94 22.68 -14.71
CA GLY A 92 -25.58 21.84 -15.71
C GLY A 92 -25.27 20.36 -15.53
N ARG A 93 -25.90 19.54 -16.38
CA ARG A 93 -25.66 18.09 -16.43
C ARG A 93 -24.21 17.82 -16.85
N ARG A 94 -23.48 17.08 -16.02
CA ARG A 94 -22.08 16.73 -16.30
C ARG A 94 -21.74 15.37 -15.71
N VAL A 95 -20.66 14.80 -16.23
CA VAL A 95 -20.03 13.61 -15.65
C VAL A 95 -18.89 14.08 -14.74
N TYR A 96 -18.84 13.56 -13.52
CA TYR A 96 -17.80 13.86 -12.56
C TYR A 96 -16.65 12.85 -12.67
N PRO A 97 -15.39 13.30 -12.69
CA PRO A 97 -14.26 12.39 -12.68
C PRO A 97 -14.25 11.56 -11.38
N ARG A 98 -13.85 10.29 -11.49
CA ARG A 98 -13.83 9.35 -10.36
C ARG A 98 -12.50 9.42 -9.63
N LEU A 99 -12.54 9.25 -8.32
CA LEU A 99 -11.34 9.11 -7.50
C LEU A 99 -10.76 7.70 -7.67
N VAL A 100 -9.44 7.63 -7.80
CA VAL A 100 -8.67 6.40 -8.00
C VAL A 100 -8.33 5.77 -6.64
N GLN A 101 -8.35 4.44 -6.56
CA GLN A 101 -8.01 3.69 -5.34
C GLN A 101 -7.16 2.43 -5.59
N SER A 102 -6.60 2.28 -6.80
CA SER A 102 -5.96 1.04 -7.25
C SER A 102 -4.61 0.78 -6.56
N ALA A 103 -3.83 1.82 -6.29
CA ALA A 103 -2.58 1.71 -5.54
C ALA A 103 -2.85 1.33 -4.08
N VAL A 104 -3.88 1.92 -3.46
CA VAL A 104 -4.31 1.55 -2.11
C VAL A 104 -4.80 0.10 -2.05
N ASP A 105 -5.65 -0.33 -2.98
CA ASP A 105 -6.11 -1.73 -3.05
C ASP A 105 -4.96 -2.71 -3.27
N SER A 106 -4.00 -2.35 -4.11
CA SER A 106 -2.80 -3.16 -4.34
C SER A 106 -1.92 -3.24 -3.09
N ALA A 107 -1.75 -2.14 -2.36
CA ALA A 107 -0.94 -2.12 -1.13
C ALA A 107 -1.58 -2.94 -0.01
N LEU A 108 -2.90 -2.86 0.16
CA LEU A 108 -3.65 -3.61 1.17
C LEU A 108 -3.70 -5.12 0.87
N SER A 109 -3.69 -5.52 -0.41
CA SER A 109 -3.75 -6.93 -0.81
C SER A 109 -2.39 -7.61 -0.99
N SER A 110 -1.33 -6.86 -1.30
CA SER A 110 0.01 -7.41 -1.59
C SER A 110 0.83 -7.77 -0.35
N GLY A 111 0.46 -7.30 0.83
CA GLY A 111 1.26 -7.45 2.05
C GLY A 111 2.53 -6.61 2.06
N ALA A 112 2.64 -5.61 1.17
CA ALA A 112 3.75 -4.66 1.15
C ALA A 112 3.80 -3.78 2.41
N LEU A 113 2.66 -3.57 3.07
CA LEU A 113 2.53 -2.89 4.35
C LEU A 113 2.49 -3.92 5.49
N SER A 114 3.27 -3.69 6.55
CA SER A 114 3.32 -4.61 7.69
C SER A 114 2.36 -4.14 8.78
N PRO A 115 1.43 -5.00 9.27
CA PRO A 115 0.49 -4.63 10.33
C PRO A 115 1.16 -4.13 11.62
N HIS A 116 2.38 -4.58 11.91
CA HIS A 116 3.10 -4.20 13.13
C HIS A 116 3.76 -2.83 13.01
N ARG A 117 4.12 -2.42 11.79
CA ARG A 117 4.87 -1.19 11.53
C ARG A 117 4.00 -0.07 10.99
N ASP A 118 3.00 -0.42 10.21
CA ASP A 118 2.20 0.49 9.40
C ASP A 118 0.72 0.46 9.82
N ALA A 119 0.41 0.09 11.07
CA ALA A 119 -0.97 -0.08 11.57
C ALA A 119 -1.86 1.16 11.35
N GLU A 120 -1.38 2.33 11.75
CA GLU A 120 -2.10 3.60 11.61
C GLU A 120 -2.34 3.95 10.14
N LEU A 121 -1.33 3.73 9.29
CA LEU A 121 -1.47 3.95 7.85
C LEU A 121 -2.49 2.98 7.25
N ILE A 122 -2.45 1.70 7.63
CA ILE A 122 -3.39 0.69 7.13
C ILE A 122 -4.84 1.07 7.51
N ASP A 123 -5.08 1.49 8.75
CA ASP A 123 -6.40 1.97 9.17
C ASP A 123 -6.86 3.18 8.33
N LEU A 124 -5.98 4.18 8.18
CA LEU A 124 -6.26 5.36 7.39
C LEU A 124 -6.55 5.03 5.92
N LEU A 125 -5.81 4.09 5.33
CA LEU A 125 -6.04 3.62 3.96
C LEU A 125 -7.37 2.87 3.81
N HIS A 126 -7.79 2.09 4.81
CA HIS A 126 -9.11 1.46 4.83
C HIS A 126 -10.24 2.50 4.92
N ARG A 127 -10.09 3.52 5.77
CA ARG A 127 -11.02 4.65 5.87
C ARG A 127 -11.10 5.41 4.55
N TRP A 128 -9.95 5.75 3.96
CA TRP A 128 -9.84 6.39 2.65
C TRP A 128 -10.56 5.59 1.57
N ARG A 129 -10.27 4.29 1.43
CA ARG A 129 -10.89 3.40 0.44
C ARG A 129 -12.41 3.41 0.58
N THR A 130 -12.92 3.30 1.81
CA THR A 130 -14.36 3.27 2.08
C THR A 130 -15.01 4.60 1.69
N ALA A 131 -14.36 5.72 2.02
CA ALA A 131 -14.85 7.05 1.66
C ALA A 131 -14.89 7.24 0.13
N VAL A 132 -13.81 6.90 -0.59
CA VAL A 132 -13.72 6.99 -2.05
C VAL A 132 -14.79 6.14 -2.74
N ALA A 133 -14.94 4.87 -2.32
CA ALA A 133 -15.96 3.98 -2.88
C ALA A 133 -17.36 4.56 -2.74
N SER A 134 -17.68 5.14 -1.56
CA SER A 134 -18.94 5.83 -1.33
C SER A 134 -19.10 7.09 -2.18
N VAL A 135 -18.04 7.89 -2.41
CA VAL A 135 -18.09 9.11 -3.26
C VAL A 135 -18.46 8.68 -4.67
N ASN A 136 -17.66 7.77 -5.22
CA ASN A 136 -17.80 7.32 -6.60
C ASN A 136 -19.18 6.72 -6.84
N ARG A 137 -19.71 5.94 -5.89
CA ARG A 137 -21.05 5.36 -5.99
C ARG A 137 -22.16 6.42 -5.96
N ARG A 138 -22.04 7.45 -5.11
CA ARG A 138 -23.02 8.53 -5.04
C ARG A 138 -23.00 9.39 -6.30
N LEU A 139 -21.82 9.69 -6.82
CA LEU A 139 -21.67 10.39 -8.10
C LEU A 139 -22.32 9.59 -9.22
N GLU A 140 -22.05 8.29 -9.31
CA GLU A 140 -22.66 7.39 -10.30
C GLU A 140 -24.19 7.38 -10.24
N LEU A 141 -24.76 7.17 -9.05
CA LEU A 141 -26.22 7.15 -8.88
C LEU A 141 -26.84 8.49 -9.24
N THR A 142 -26.17 9.60 -8.91
CA THR A 142 -26.75 10.91 -9.14
C THR A 142 -26.61 11.37 -10.59
N GLU A 143 -25.49 11.05 -11.24
CA GLU A 143 -25.34 11.21 -12.69
C GLU A 143 -26.44 10.44 -13.42
N MET A 144 -26.69 9.18 -13.05
CA MET A 144 -27.78 8.39 -13.61
C MET A 144 -29.14 9.09 -13.44
N LEU A 145 -29.44 9.63 -12.26
CA LEU A 145 -30.69 10.35 -11.99
C LEU A 145 -30.82 11.67 -12.78
N VAL A 146 -29.73 12.43 -12.90
CA VAL A 146 -29.71 13.71 -13.62
C VAL A 146 -29.83 13.50 -15.13
N PHE A 147 -29.18 12.48 -15.70
CA PHE A 147 -29.27 12.21 -17.13
C PHE A 147 -30.58 11.52 -17.55
N THR A 148 -31.24 10.80 -16.64
CA THR A 148 -32.55 10.17 -16.92
C THR A 148 -33.73 11.09 -16.65
N SER A 149 -33.54 12.18 -15.91
CA SER A 149 -34.58 13.17 -15.62
C SER A 149 -34.68 14.23 -16.74
N PRO A 150 -35.88 14.63 -17.19
CA PRO A 150 -36.05 15.73 -18.13
C PRO A 150 -35.87 17.11 -17.47
N SER A 151 -35.94 17.21 -16.14
CA SER A 151 -35.84 18.49 -15.40
C SER A 151 -34.40 18.87 -15.06
N ASP A 152 -33.99 20.08 -15.46
CA ASP A 152 -32.71 20.70 -15.13
C ASP A 152 -32.64 21.20 -13.68
N GLU A 153 -33.79 21.41 -13.04
CA GLU A 153 -33.88 21.78 -11.62
C GLU A 153 -33.24 20.71 -10.71
N LYS A 154 -33.34 19.43 -11.09
CA LYS A 154 -32.69 18.34 -10.36
C LYS A 154 -31.16 18.37 -10.47
N ALA A 155 -30.63 18.84 -11.61
CA ALA A 155 -29.20 19.01 -11.78
C ALA A 155 -28.67 20.13 -10.87
N GLU A 156 -29.41 21.24 -10.77
CA GLU A 156 -29.07 22.35 -9.87
C GLU A 156 -29.17 21.96 -8.40
N GLN A 157 -30.23 21.25 -7.99
CA GLN A 157 -30.38 20.73 -6.63
C GLN A 157 -29.25 19.77 -6.26
N PHE A 158 -28.84 18.90 -7.18
CA PHE A 158 -27.69 18.03 -6.96
C PHE A 158 -26.40 18.82 -6.80
N HIS A 159 -26.14 19.77 -7.70
CA HIS A 159 -24.96 20.63 -7.62
C HIS A 159 -24.91 21.39 -6.28
N ALA A 160 -26.04 21.94 -5.82
CA ALA A 160 -26.14 22.58 -4.51
C ALA A 160 -25.88 21.61 -3.35
N ALA A 161 -26.42 20.39 -3.40
CA ALA A 161 -26.19 19.37 -2.38
C ALA A 161 -24.71 18.93 -2.34
N LEU A 162 -24.07 18.81 -3.50
CA LEU A 162 -22.66 18.47 -3.66
C LEU A 162 -21.73 19.49 -2.98
N HIS A 163 -22.06 20.77 -3.06
CA HIS A 163 -21.26 21.88 -2.54
C HIS A 163 -21.73 22.43 -1.19
N SER A 164 -22.72 21.80 -0.55
CA SER A 164 -23.18 22.21 0.77
C SER A 164 -22.06 22.13 1.83
N ALA A 165 -22.13 22.97 2.86
CA ALA A 165 -21.09 23.09 3.90
C ALA A 165 -20.92 21.82 4.77
N SER A 166 -21.82 20.84 4.64
CA SER A 166 -21.73 19.50 5.25
C SER A 166 -21.39 18.41 4.23
N SER A 167 -20.85 18.81 3.06
CA SER A 167 -20.68 17.90 1.94
C SER A 167 -19.72 16.76 2.28
N PHE A 168 -20.08 15.61 1.72
CA PHE A 168 -19.28 14.39 1.78
C PHE A 168 -17.85 14.57 1.22
N PHE A 169 -17.63 15.56 0.36
CA PHE A 169 -16.31 15.91 -0.20
C PHE A 169 -15.40 16.53 0.83
N GLN A 170 -15.93 17.27 1.81
CA GLN A 170 -15.10 17.82 2.88
C GLN A 170 -14.47 16.69 3.70
N GLY A 171 -15.25 15.66 4.05
CA GLY A 171 -14.73 14.49 4.75
C GLY A 171 -13.65 13.75 3.95
N VAL A 172 -13.83 13.61 2.64
CA VAL A 172 -12.82 12.99 1.76
C VAL A 172 -11.57 13.86 1.64
N ARG A 173 -11.70 15.19 1.53
CA ARG A 173 -10.56 16.11 1.52
C ARG A 173 -9.79 16.04 2.84
N THR A 174 -10.47 16.00 3.99
CA THR A 174 -9.81 15.84 5.29
C THR A 174 -9.05 14.51 5.39
N LEU A 175 -9.64 13.40 4.94
CA LEU A 175 -8.93 12.10 4.90
C LEU A 175 -7.74 12.12 3.94
N LEU A 176 -7.86 12.82 2.81
CA LEU A 176 -6.76 12.99 1.86
C LEU A 176 -5.61 13.78 2.48
N ASP A 177 -5.92 14.85 3.22
CA ASP A 177 -4.95 15.67 3.92
C ASP A 177 -4.23 14.88 5.02
N GLU A 178 -4.99 14.10 5.81
CA GLU A 178 -4.47 13.19 6.83
C GLU A 178 -3.55 12.13 6.20
N ALA A 179 -3.96 11.55 5.06
CA ALA A 179 -3.17 10.55 4.34
C ALA A 179 -1.88 11.15 3.77
N GLN A 180 -1.95 12.32 3.14
CA GLN A 180 -0.78 13.00 2.60
C GLN A 180 0.19 13.45 3.70
N ALA A 181 -0.32 13.96 4.82
CA ALA A 181 0.49 14.32 5.98
C ALA A 181 1.21 13.09 6.57
N THR A 182 0.48 11.99 6.75
CA THR A 182 1.03 10.72 7.26
C THR A 182 2.11 10.18 6.32
N LEU A 183 1.86 10.19 5.00
CA LEU A 183 2.82 9.74 3.99
C LEU A 183 4.04 10.66 3.84
N GLY A 184 3.88 11.96 4.10
CA GLY A 184 4.96 12.95 4.11
C GLY A 184 5.84 12.89 5.35
N GLY A 185 5.26 12.54 6.51
CA GLY A 185 6.00 12.31 7.76
C GLY A 185 6.76 10.99 7.81
N LEU A 186 6.43 10.02 6.96
CA LEU A 186 7.14 8.75 6.88
C LEU A 186 8.52 8.95 6.24
N PRO A 187 9.63 8.68 6.96
CA PRO A 187 10.96 8.90 6.44
C PRO A 187 11.18 8.04 5.19
N VAL A 188 11.49 8.69 4.08
CA VAL A 188 12.07 8.04 2.90
C VAL A 188 13.48 7.62 3.30
N ARG A 189 13.61 6.49 4.03
CA ARG A 189 14.92 5.90 4.30
C ARG A 189 15.48 5.44 2.96
N ARG A 190 16.31 6.30 2.35
CA ARG A 190 17.18 5.96 1.23
C ARG A 190 18.06 4.77 1.59
#